data_AF-A0A2I0WWY8-F1
#
_entry.id   AF-A0A2I0WWY8-F1
#
_cell.length_a   1.000
_cell.length_b   1.000
_cell.length_c   1.000
_cell.angle_alpha   90.00
_cell.angle_beta   90.00
_cell.angle_gamma   90.00
#
_symmetry.space_group_name_H-M   'P 1'
#
loop_
_entity.id
_entity.type
_entity.pdbx_description
1 polymer ?
#
loop_
_entity_poly.entity_id
_entity_poly.type
_entity_poly.pdbx_seq_one_letter_code
_entity_poly.pdbx_strand_id
1 'polypeptide(L)'
;MLKKLQQKYARVKDVMVRRDELQSQLLSQFGNAASIITRLQVLNMDKNYDALEVLPGIKETLLGKQIETLEMIFISMTELMKEFQRIVLSLDKIAKDADQL
;
A
#
# COMPACT_ATOMS: atom_id res chain seq x y z
N MET A 1 0.20 31.58 -24.42
CA MET A 1 -0.51 30.29 -24.30
C MET A 1 0.44 29.10 -24.37
N LEU A 2 1.14 28.85 -25.47
CA LEU A 2 1.91 27.61 -25.68
C LEU A 2 2.92 27.28 -24.55
N LYS A 3 3.74 28.25 -24.12
CA LYS A 3 4.70 28.04 -23.01
C LYS A 3 4.03 27.64 -21.69
N LYS A 4 2.85 28.19 -21.38
CA LYS A 4 2.09 27.86 -20.16
C LYS A 4 1.51 26.45 -20.22
N LEU A 5 1.01 26.04 -21.38
CA LEU A 5 0.53 24.68 -21.62
C LEU A 5 1.68 23.66 -21.54
N GLN A 6 2.84 23.96 -22.11
CA GLN A 6 4.04 23.12 -22.00
C GLN A 6 4.50 22.95 -20.55
N GLN A 7 4.50 24.03 -19.76
CA GLN A 7 4.85 23.97 -18.34
C GLN A 7 3.87 23.09 -17.54
N LYS A 8 2.56 23.18 -17.82
CA LYS A 8 1.55 22.32 -17.19
C LYS A 8 1.74 20.85 -17.58
N TYR A 9 2.02 20.57 -18.85
CA TYR A 9 2.27 19.21 -19.31
C TYR A 9 3.48 18.59 -18.60
N ALA A 10 4.57 19.34 -18.45
CA ALA A 10 5.74 18.89 -17.68
C ALA A 10 5.34 18.54 -16.23
N ARG A 11 4.55 19.40 -15.58
CA ARG A 11 4.07 19.14 -14.22
C ARG A 11 3.16 17.90 -14.12
N VAL A 12 2.29 17.67 -15.10
CA VAL A 12 1.47 16.44 -15.15
C VAL A 12 2.37 15.21 -15.26
N LYS A 13 3.41 15.27 -16.09
CA LYS A 13 4.36 14.16 -16.23
C LYS A 13 5.04 13.83 -14.90
N ASP A 14 5.49 14.84 -14.16
CA ASP A 14 6.12 14.63 -12.85
C ASP A 14 5.13 14.01 -11.83
N VAL A 15 3.88 14.49 -11.82
CA VAL A 15 2.82 13.93 -10.95
C VAL A 15 2.49 12.48 -11.34
N MET A 16 2.52 12.14 -12.63
CA MET A 16 2.30 10.78 -13.12
C MET A 16 3.43 9.83 -12.74
N VAL A 17 4.69 10.28 -12.78
CA VAL A 17 5.83 9.46 -12.27
C VAL A 17 5.61 9.13 -10.79
N ARG A 18 5.23 10.12 -9.98
CA ARG A 18 4.94 9.89 -8.57
C ARG A 18 3.75 8.95 -8.34
N ARG A 19 2.71 9.05 -9.18
CA ARG A 19 1.56 8.12 -9.16
C ARG A 19 2.01 6.67 -9.37
N ASP A 20 2.91 6.43 -10.32
CA ASP A 20 3.36 5.08 -10.66
C ASP A 20 4.24 4.47 -9.55
N GLU A 21 5.05 5.29 -8.89
CA GLU A 21 5.78 4.89 -7.67
C GLU A 21 4.81 4.46 -6.56
N LEU A 22 3.80 5.28 -6.26
CA LEU A 22 2.80 4.99 -5.24
C LEU A 22 1.99 3.73 -5.61
N GLN A 23 1.70 3.51 -6.89
CA GLN A 23 0.97 2.34 -7.37
C GLN A 23 1.78 1.07 -7.13
N SER A 24 3.07 1.11 -7.44
CA SER A 24 3.98 0.00 -7.22
C SER A 24 4.10 -0.34 -5.73
N GLN A 25 4.22 0.68 -4.87
CA GLN A 25 4.25 0.49 -3.41
C GLN A 25 2.95 -0.10 -2.88
N LEU A 26 1.79 0.39 -3.32
CA LEU A 26 0.49 -0.11 -2.89
C LEU A 26 0.29 -1.58 -3.29
N LEU A 27 0.64 -1.94 -4.53
CA LEU A 27 0.58 -3.33 -5.01
C LEU A 27 1.51 -4.24 -4.21
N SER A 28 2.72 -3.77 -3.89
CA SER A 28 3.65 -4.52 -3.04
C SER A 28 3.08 -4.76 -1.65
N GLN A 29 2.53 -3.73 -1.00
CA GLN A 29 1.92 -3.87 0.32
C GLN A 29 0.72 -4.82 0.30
N PHE A 30 -0.13 -4.70 -0.72
CA PHE A 30 -1.26 -5.61 -0.91
C PHE A 30 -0.80 -7.07 -1.08
N GLY A 31 0.23 -7.31 -1.90
CA GLY A 31 0.82 -8.64 -2.07
C GLY A 31 1.38 -9.21 -0.77
N ASN A 32 2.05 -8.37 0.03
CA ASN A 32 2.57 -8.77 1.36
C ASN A 32 1.42 -9.14 2.31
N ALA A 33 0.36 -8.34 2.37
CA ALA A 33 -0.83 -8.64 3.17
C ALA A 33 -1.49 -9.97 2.75
N ALA A 34 -1.67 -10.19 1.45
CA ALA A 34 -2.25 -11.43 0.92
C ALA A 34 -1.42 -12.67 1.28
N SER A 35 -0.08 -12.55 1.22
CA SER A 35 0.84 -13.60 1.64
C SER A 35 0.71 -13.93 3.13
N ILE A 36 0.63 -12.91 4.00
CA ILE A 36 0.42 -13.10 5.44
C ILE A 36 -0.93 -13.76 5.72
N ILE A 37 -2.01 -13.31 5.08
CA ILE A 37 -3.34 -13.91 5.24
C ILE A 37 -3.34 -15.39 4.84
N THR A 38 -2.66 -15.73 3.73
CA THR A 38 -2.49 -17.13 3.31
C THR A 38 -1.71 -17.94 4.34
N ARG A 39 -0.62 -17.38 4.89
CA ARG A 39 0.16 -18.03 5.95
C ARG A 39 -0.64 -18.23 7.23
N LEU A 40 -1.46 -17.26 7.62
CA LEU A 40 -2.30 -17.34 8.82
C LEU A 40 -3.22 -18.58 8.78
N GLN A 41 -3.75 -18.93 7.61
CA GLN A 41 -4.57 -20.15 7.45
C GLN A 41 -3.80 -21.42 7.81
N VAL A 42 -2.53 -21.51 7.41
CA VAL A 42 -1.67 -22.66 7.72
C VAL A 42 -1.25 -22.64 9.19
N LEU A 43 -0.85 -21.47 9.71
CA LEU A 43 -0.44 -21.29 11.10
C LEU A 43 -1.58 -21.49 12.10
N ASN A 44 -2.83 -21.43 11.67
CA ASN A 44 -3.95 -21.72 12.56
C ASN A 44 -4.21 -23.22 12.77
N MET A 45 -3.55 -24.10 12.00
CA MET A 45 -3.75 -25.56 12.12
C MET A 45 -2.95 -26.15 13.28
N ASP A 46 -3.63 -26.71 14.28
CA ASP A 46 -3.00 -27.27 15.49
C ASP A 46 -1.97 -28.35 15.20
N LYS A 47 -2.25 -29.23 14.22
CA LYS A 47 -1.36 -30.31 13.77
C LYS A 47 0.05 -29.84 13.35
N ASN A 48 0.23 -28.55 13.06
CA ASN A 48 1.54 -28.00 12.68
C ASN A 48 2.44 -27.73 13.90
N TYR A 49 1.91 -27.93 15.12
CA TYR A 49 2.59 -27.64 16.38
C TYR A 49 2.82 -28.88 17.23
N ASP A 50 2.43 -30.08 16.78
CA ASP A 50 2.61 -31.34 17.54
C ASP A 50 4.08 -31.54 17.96
N ALA A 51 5.03 -31.24 17.07
CA ALA A 51 6.47 -31.31 17.36
C ALA A 51 6.98 -30.18 18.30
N LEU A 52 6.13 -29.20 18.58
CA LEU A 52 6.41 -27.98 19.36
C LEU A 52 5.55 -27.90 20.64
N GLU A 53 4.86 -28.98 21.04
CA GLU A 53 4.02 -29.02 22.25
C GLU A 53 4.76 -28.61 23.53
N VAL A 54 6.08 -28.81 23.57
CA VAL A 54 6.94 -28.39 24.70
C VAL A 54 7.09 -26.88 24.84
N LEU A 55 6.67 -26.10 23.84
CA LEU A 55 6.71 -24.63 23.83
C LEU A 55 5.30 -24.07 24.03
N PRO A 56 4.85 -23.88 25.29
CA PRO A 56 3.51 -23.35 25.54
C PRO A 56 3.35 -21.96 24.92
N GLY A 57 2.23 -21.73 24.24
CA GLY A 57 1.90 -20.42 23.66
C GLY A 57 2.58 -20.12 22.31
N ILE A 58 3.30 -21.07 21.71
CA ILE A 58 4.05 -20.83 20.46
C ILE A 58 3.12 -20.48 19.29
N LYS A 59 1.95 -21.12 19.21
CA LYS A 59 0.94 -20.84 18.19
C LYS A 59 0.43 -19.41 18.32
N GLU A 60 -0.01 -19.04 19.52
CA GLU A 60 -0.54 -17.73 19.85
C GLU A 60 0.49 -16.64 19.58
N THR A 61 1.74 -16.86 20.00
CA THR A 61 2.86 -15.93 19.75
C THR A 61 3.09 -15.73 18.25
N LEU A 62 3.11 -16.80 17.47
CA LEU A 62 3.36 -16.73 16.03
C LEU A 62 2.21 -16.06 15.29
N LEU A 63 0.96 -16.41 15.63
CA LEU A 63 -0.23 -15.75 15.09
C LEU A 63 -0.26 -14.27 15.45
N GLY A 64 0.03 -13.92 16.70
CA GLY A 64 0.13 -12.53 17.16
C GLY A 64 1.12 -11.73 16.32
N LYS A 65 2.32 -12.27 16.07
CA LYS A 65 3.32 -11.61 15.23
C LYS A 65 2.86 -11.40 13.78
N GLN A 66 2.13 -12.36 13.20
CA GLN A 66 1.55 -12.20 11.87
C GLN A 66 0.49 -11.08 11.85
N ILE A 67 -0.37 -11.00 12.86
CA ILE A 67 -1.41 -9.97 12.98
C ILE A 67 -0.79 -8.58 13.15
N GLU A 68 0.18 -8.41 14.04
CA GLU A 68 0.91 -7.14 14.20
C GLU A 68 1.53 -6.66 12.88
N THR A 69 2.12 -7.59 12.13
CA THR A 69 2.72 -7.26 10.83
C THR A 69 1.65 -6.83 9.82
N LEU A 70 0.49 -7.50 9.83
CA LEU A 70 -0.63 -7.17 8.96
C LEU A 70 -1.23 -5.80 9.29
N GLU A 71 -1.36 -5.45 10.57
CA GLU A 71 -1.78 -4.12 11.03
C GLU A 71 -0.84 -3.03 10.51
N MET A 72 0.48 -3.23 10.62
CA MET A 72 1.47 -2.28 10.10
C MET A 72 1.37 -2.10 8.58
N ILE A 73 1.08 -3.18 7.83
CA ILE A 73 0.85 -3.10 6.38
C ILE A 73 -0.42 -2.30 6.08
N PHE A 74 -1.52 -2.53 6.81
CA PHE A 74 -2.76 -1.76 6.60
C PHE A 74 -2.61 -0.28 6.92
N ILE A 75 -1.87 0.07 7.97
CA ILE A 75 -1.50 1.47 8.28
C ILE A 75 -0.72 2.05 7.10
N SER A 76 0.31 1.36 6.61
CA SER A 76 1.11 1.80 5.46
C SER A 76 0.26 2.00 4.20
N MET A 77 -0.62 1.05 3.88
CA MET A 77 -1.54 1.17 2.73
C MET A 77 -2.49 2.35 2.87
N THR A 78 -2.98 2.62 4.08
CA THR A 78 -3.85 3.77 4.36
C THR A 78 -3.13 5.09 4.07
N GLU A 79 -1.87 5.22 4.50
CA GLU A 79 -1.06 6.40 4.18
C GLU A 79 -0.78 6.52 2.68
N LEU A 80 -0.47 5.41 1.99
CA LEU A 80 -0.31 5.41 0.53
C LEU A 80 -1.59 5.88 -0.19
N MET A 81 -2.77 5.46 0.27
CA MET A 81 -4.05 5.89 -0.29
C MET A 81 -4.31 7.39 -0.08
N LYS A 82 -3.91 7.95 1.08
CA LYS A 82 -3.97 9.40 1.31
C LYS A 82 -3.05 10.17 0.36
N GLU A 83 -1.84 9.67 0.10
CA GLU A 83 -0.94 10.28 -0.89
C GLU A 83 -1.52 10.19 -2.31
N PHE A 84 -2.13 9.06 -2.67
CA PHE A 84 -2.84 8.91 -3.94
C PHE A 84 -3.95 9.94 -4.12
N GLN A 85 -4.74 10.19 -3.08
CA GLN A 85 -5.76 11.23 -3.10
C GLN A 85 -5.16 12.60 -3.41
N ARG A 86 -3.99 12.94 -2.84
CA ARG A 86 -3.29 14.20 -3.12
C ARG A 86 -2.84 14.30 -4.58
N ILE A 87 -2.39 13.20 -5.19
CA ILE A 87 -2.07 13.15 -6.63
C ILE A 87 -3.31 13.46 -7.46
N VAL A 88 -4.45 12.82 -7.16
CA VAL A 88 -5.71 13.05 -7.89
C VAL A 88 -6.14 14.52 -7.78
N LEU A 89 -6.10 15.11 -6.57
CA LEU A 89 -6.43 16.52 -6.36
C LEU A 89 -5.47 17.48 -7.09
N SER A 90 -4.17 17.14 -7.15
CA SER A 90 -3.17 17.90 -7.89
C SER A 90 -3.45 17.89 -9.39
N LEU A 91 -3.79 16.73 -9.97
CA LEU A 91 -4.14 16.60 -11.39
C LEU A 91 -5.43 17.38 -11.73
N ASP A 92 -6.46 17.25 -10.90
CA ASP A 92 -7.72 18.00 -11.06
C ASP A 92 -7.49 19.51 -11.05
N LYS A 93 -6.64 20.00 -10.12
CA LYS A 93 -6.25 21.41 -10.09
C LYS A 93 -5.53 21.83 -11.37
N ILE A 94 -4.57 21.03 -11.85
CA ILE A 94 -3.82 21.36 -13.08
C ILE A 94 -4.75 21.46 -14.29
N ALA A 95 -5.72 20.54 -14.39
CA ALA A 95 -6.74 20.50 -15.44
C ALA A 95 -7.64 21.74 -15.40
N LYS A 96 -8.23 22.06 -14.24
CA LYS A 96 -9.05 23.28 -14.06
C LYS A 96 -8.29 24.55 -14.40
N ASP A 97 -7.05 24.66 -13.92
CA ASP A 97 -6.19 25.79 -14.22
C ASP A 97 -5.81 25.85 -15.72
N ALA A 98 -5.95 24.76 -16.49
CA ALA A 98 -5.67 24.71 -17.92
C ALA A 98 -6.90 25.13 -18.75
N ASP A 99 -8.10 24.76 -18.32
CA ASP A 99 -9.36 25.16 -18.97
C ASP A 99 -9.62 26.68 -18.86
N GLN A 100 -9.03 27.33 -17.85
CA GLN A 100 -9.11 28.78 -17.63
C GLN A 100 -8.09 29.60 -18.42
N LEU A 101 -7.30 28.96 -19.31
CA LEU A 101 -6.08 29.53 -19.91
C LEU A 101 -6.22 29.78 -21.40
#